data_AF-A0A4R3XQI5-F1
#
_entry.id   AF-A0A4R3XQI5-F1
#
_cell.length_a   1.000
_cell.length_b   1.000
_cell.length_c   1.000
_cell.angle_alpha   90.00
_cell.angle_beta   90.00
_cell.angle_gamma   90.00
#
_symmetry.space_group_name_H-M   'P 1'
#
loop_
_entity.id
_entity.type
_entity.pdbx_description
1 polymer ?
#
loop_
_entity_poly.entity_id
_entity_poly.type
_entity_poly.pdbx_seq_one_letter_code
_entity_poly.pdbx_strand_id
1 'polypeptide(L)'
;MSGKQYKTSAALTGISADKAFKKAYASVVKKGYQIVQSDKNMGMISAAQQVSHSQGGKTAPLNILVESDSSTGSTLTFSFSTAGGLMASEDTVRDEFCKITNEVLGL
;
A
#
# COMPACT_ATOMS: atom_id res chain seq x y z
N MET A 1 -16.06 19.30 1.35
CA MET A 1 -15.80 17.92 1.83
C MET A 1 -14.29 17.69 1.81
N SER A 2 -13.68 17.38 2.96
CA SER A 2 -12.24 17.12 3.06
C SER A 2 -11.90 15.70 2.58
N GLY A 3 -10.65 15.46 2.20
CA GLY A 3 -10.15 14.11 1.93
C GLY A 3 -10.07 13.24 3.18
N LYS A 4 -9.87 11.93 3.01
CA LYS A 4 -9.63 10.98 4.12
C LYS A 4 -8.30 10.27 3.94
N GLN A 5 -7.64 9.97 5.06
CA GLN A 5 -6.43 9.16 5.11
C GLN A 5 -6.67 7.90 5.94
N TYR A 6 -6.23 6.75 5.41
CA TYR A 6 -6.30 5.45 6.03
C TYR A 6 -4.87 4.95 6.26
N LYS A 7 -4.62 4.36 7.43
CA LYS A 7 -3.30 3.83 7.81
C LYS A 7 -3.46 2.50 8.52
N THR A 8 -2.54 1.58 8.27
CA THR A 8 -2.43 0.33 9.01
C THR A 8 -1.01 -0.21 8.94
N SER A 9 -0.69 -1.16 9.81
CA SER A 9 0.58 -1.87 9.82
C SER A 9 0.34 -3.35 10.10
N ALA A 10 1.14 -4.22 9.49
CA ALA A 10 1.13 -5.65 9.70
C ALA A 10 2.55 -6.18 9.92
N ALA A 11 2.73 -6.96 10.98
CA ALA A 11 3.95 -7.73 11.17
C ALA A 11 3.96 -8.95 10.24
N LEU A 12 5.08 -9.20 9.56
CA LEU A 12 5.25 -10.26 8.58
C LEU A 12 6.18 -11.35 9.12
N THR A 13 5.66 -12.19 10.01
CA THR A 13 6.42 -13.24 10.69
C THR A 13 7.16 -14.15 9.70
N GLY A 14 8.48 -14.19 9.79
CA GLY A 14 9.35 -15.05 8.96
C GLY A 14 9.61 -14.53 7.55
N ILE A 15 9.21 -13.29 7.23
CA ILE A 15 9.50 -12.66 5.93
C ILE A 15 10.52 -11.56 6.14
N SER A 16 11.64 -11.62 5.41
CA SER A 16 12.63 -10.54 5.42
C SER A 16 12.09 -9.29 4.72
N ALA A 17 12.50 -8.11 5.16
CA ALA A 17 12.13 -6.84 4.54
C ALA A 17 12.39 -6.83 3.02
N ASP A 18 13.51 -7.43 2.59
CA ASP A 18 13.90 -7.53 1.19
C ASP A 18 12.90 -8.35 0.34
N LYS A 19 12.38 -9.44 0.91
CA LYS A 19 11.36 -10.29 0.27
C LYS A 19 9.99 -9.62 0.33
N ALA A 20 9.64 -9.02 1.47
CA ALA A 20 8.40 -8.27 1.66
C ALA A 20 8.28 -7.13 0.65
N PHE A 21 9.34 -6.33 0.49
CA PHE A 21 9.39 -5.23 -0.47
C PHE A 21 9.14 -5.69 -1.91
N LYS A 22 9.88 -6.72 -2.36
CA LYS A 22 9.71 -7.26 -3.73
C LYS A 22 8.29 -7.73 -3.99
N LYS A 23 7.69 -8.43 -3.01
CA LYS A 23 6.31 -8.91 -3.12
C LYS A 23 5.28 -7.79 -3.08
N ALA A 24 5.44 -6.82 -2.17
CA ALA A 24 4.57 -5.66 -2.07
C ALA A 24 4.58 -4.84 -3.36
N TYR A 25 5.77 -4.57 -3.91
CA TYR A 25 5.94 -3.90 -5.20
C TYR A 25 5.20 -4.64 -6.32
N ALA A 26 5.41 -5.94 -6.45
CA ALA A 26 4.74 -6.75 -7.46
C ALA A 26 3.21 -6.76 -7.28
N SER A 27 2.73 -6.85 -6.04
CA SER A 27 1.30 -6.83 -5.70
C SER A 27 0.63 -5.52 -6.13
N VAL A 28 1.25 -4.39 -5.78
CA VAL A 28 0.77 -3.05 -6.13
C VAL A 28 0.65 -2.87 -7.66
N VAL A 29 1.68 -3.28 -8.41
CA VAL A 29 1.65 -3.23 -9.88
C VAL A 29 0.55 -4.13 -10.46
N LYS A 30 0.41 -5.37 -9.97
CA LYS A 30 -0.64 -6.30 -10.42
C LYS A 30 -2.04 -5.76 -10.19
N LYS A 31 -2.23 -4.96 -9.14
CA LYS A 31 -3.50 -4.31 -8.79
C LYS A 31 -3.78 -3.03 -9.59
N GLY A 32 -2.90 -2.68 -10.52
CA GLY A 32 -3.09 -1.55 -11.44
C GLY A 32 -2.71 -0.20 -10.85
N TYR A 33 -2.04 -0.16 -9.69
CA TYR A 33 -1.44 1.07 -9.21
C TYR A 33 -0.24 1.44 -10.09
N GLN A 34 -0.12 2.72 -10.39
CA GLN A 34 1.06 3.27 -11.02
C GLN A 34 2.11 3.56 -9.95
N ILE A 35 3.30 2.98 -10.07
CA ILE A 35 4.43 3.33 -9.19
C ILE A 35 4.89 4.75 -9.52
N VAL A 36 4.86 5.63 -8.52
CA VAL A 36 5.36 7.00 -8.61
C VAL A 36 6.84 7.04 -8.28
N GLN A 37 7.23 6.37 -7.19
CA GLN A 37 8.62 6.24 -6.76
C GLN A 37 8.78 4.97 -5.92
N SER A 38 9.99 4.40 -5.93
CA SER A 38 10.35 3.35 -4.99
C SER A 38 11.81 3.49 -4.59
N ASP A 39 12.10 3.30 -3.30
CA ASP A 39 13.45 3.21 -2.76
C ASP A 39 13.56 1.94 -1.92
N LYS A 40 14.28 0.95 -2.46
CA LYS A 40 14.45 -0.34 -1.79
C LYS A 40 15.31 -0.23 -0.52
N ASN A 41 16.29 0.67 -0.49
CA ASN A 41 17.18 0.84 0.65
C ASN A 41 16.42 1.45 1.84
N MET A 42 15.47 2.35 1.56
CA MET A 42 14.59 2.93 2.57
C MET A 42 13.30 2.12 2.79
N GLY A 43 13.08 1.03 2.05
CA GLY A 43 11.86 0.23 2.14
C GLY A 43 10.58 0.95 1.65
N MET A 44 10.72 2.04 0.90
CA MET A 44 9.61 2.90 0.49
C MET A 44 9.06 2.53 -0.89
N ILE A 45 7.73 2.42 -1.00
CA ILE A 45 7.01 2.35 -2.27
C ILE A 45 5.92 3.42 -2.24
N SER A 46 5.97 4.34 -3.19
CA SER A 46 4.94 5.36 -3.41
C SER A 46 4.25 5.08 -4.73
N ALA A 47 2.95 4.88 -4.68
CA ALA A 47 2.13 4.53 -5.82
C ALA A 47 0.84 5.36 -5.85
N ALA A 48 0.16 5.35 -6.98
CA ALA A 48 -1.09 6.08 -7.17
C ALA A 48 -2.10 5.24 -7.95
N GLN A 49 -3.35 5.23 -7.48
CA GLN A 49 -4.47 4.68 -8.23
C GLN A 49 -5.12 5.80 -9.04
N GLN A 50 -5.36 5.54 -10.33
CA GLN A 50 -6.23 6.38 -11.16
C GLN A 50 -7.68 6.10 -10.79
N VAL A 51 -8.42 7.13 -10.37
CA VAL A 51 -9.84 6.96 -10.02
C VAL A 51 -10.68 7.23 -11.26
N SER A 52 -11.11 6.14 -11.90
CA SER A 52 -12.01 6.15 -13.06
C SER A 52 -13.27 6.99 -12.75
N HIS A 53 -13.71 7.82 -13.70
CA HIS A 53 -14.85 8.74 -13.58
C HIS A 53 -14.68 9.94 -12.65
N SER A 54 -13.48 10.22 -12.12
CA SER A 54 -13.25 11.49 -11.45
C SER A 54 -13.20 12.65 -12.47
N GLN A 55 -14.02 13.68 -12.28
CA GLN A 55 -13.84 14.93 -13.04
C GLN A 55 -12.47 15.52 -12.67
N GLY A 56 -11.56 15.55 -13.63
CA GLY A 56 -10.21 16.12 -13.47
C GLY A 56 -9.07 15.13 -13.19
N GLY A 57 -9.25 13.82 -13.41
CA GLY A 57 -8.13 12.86 -13.36
C GLY A 57 -7.51 12.71 -11.97
N LYS A 58 -8.35 12.69 -10.93
CA LYS A 58 -7.88 12.59 -9.54
C LYS A 58 -7.23 11.24 -9.30
N THR A 59 -6.09 11.28 -8.62
CA THR A 59 -5.37 10.09 -8.16
C THR A 59 -5.51 9.92 -6.66
N ALA A 60 -5.53 8.67 -6.20
CA ALA A 60 -5.48 8.33 -4.79
C ALA A 60 -4.10 7.71 -4.46
N PRO A 61 -3.22 8.41 -3.72
CA PRO A 61 -1.89 7.89 -3.40
C PRO A 61 -1.96 6.75 -2.38
N LEU A 62 -1.11 5.75 -2.60
CA LEU A 62 -0.81 4.64 -1.72
C LEU A 62 0.69 4.64 -1.43
N ASN A 63 1.06 4.81 -0.17
CA ASN A 63 2.43 4.68 0.30
C ASN A 63 2.56 3.40 1.13
N ILE A 64 3.64 2.68 0.91
CA ILE A 64 4.01 1.47 1.64
C ILE A 64 5.43 1.66 2.17
N LEU A 65 5.62 1.36 3.45
CA LEU A 65 6.92 1.31 4.09
C LEU A 65 7.16 -0.12 4.58
N VAL A 66 8.34 -0.65 4.27
CA VAL A 66 8.80 -1.97 4.67
C VAL A 66 10.01 -1.81 5.57
N GLU A 67 9.88 -2.20 6.82
CA GLU A 67 10.96 -2.09 7.81
C GLU A 67 11.41 -3.48 8.24
N SER A 68 12.70 -3.63 8.51
CA SER A 68 13.19 -4.86 9.14
C SER A 68 12.77 -4.87 10.60
N ASP A 69 12.33 -6.03 11.08
CA ASP A 69 11.94 -6.23 12.46
C ASP A 69 12.68 -7.44 13.01
N SER A 70 13.41 -7.28 14.12
CA SER A 70 14.23 -8.35 14.68
C SER A 70 13.41 -9.49 15.30
N SER A 71 12.14 -9.24 15.65
CA SER A 71 11.24 -10.20 16.29
C SER A 71 10.35 -10.93 15.30
N THR A 72 9.91 -10.26 14.23
CA THR A 72 8.97 -10.81 13.24
C THR A 72 9.60 -10.98 11.86
N GLY A 73 10.74 -10.36 11.58
CA GLY A 73 11.41 -10.37 10.27
C GLY A 73 11.20 -9.06 9.53
N SER A 74 9.95 -8.63 9.34
CA SER A 74 9.64 -7.30 8.81
C SER A 74 8.25 -6.81 9.20
N THR A 75 8.07 -5.48 9.13
CA THR A 75 6.79 -4.80 9.31
C THR A 75 6.43 -4.06 8.03
N LEU A 76 5.17 -4.17 7.63
CA LEU A 76 4.59 -3.54 6.45
C LEU A 76 3.58 -2.48 6.87
N THR A 77 3.87 -1.22 6.60
CA THR A 77 3.01 -0.08 6.93
C THR A 77 2.41 0.52 5.67
N PHE A 78 1.09 0.73 5.67
CA PHE A 78 0.36 1.33 4.56
C PHE A 78 -0.18 2.71 4.94
N SER A 79 -0.21 3.61 3.96
CA SER A 79 -1.01 4.82 4.02
C SER A 79 -1.69 5.07 2.67
N PHE A 80 -3.02 5.19 2.69
CA PHE A 80 -3.82 5.52 1.52
C PHE A 80 -4.60 6.80 1.75
N SER A 81 -4.67 7.67 0.75
CA SER A 81 -5.36 8.96 0.88
C SER A 81 -6.33 9.18 -0.27
N THR A 82 -7.49 9.75 0.04
CA THR A 82 -8.50 10.17 -0.93
C THR A 82 -8.57 11.69 -0.95
N ALA A 83 -8.65 12.28 -2.14
CA ALA A 83 -8.89 13.72 -2.30
C ALA A 83 -10.34 14.08 -1.97
N GLY A 84 -10.59 15.37 -1.67
CA GLY A 84 -11.96 15.86 -1.44
C GLY A 84 -12.90 15.54 -2.61
N GLY A 85 -14.09 15.04 -2.27
CA GLY A 85 -15.10 14.59 -3.24
C GLY A 85 -14.89 13.17 -3.77
N LEU A 86 -13.86 12.45 -3.31
CA LEU A 86 -13.74 11.00 -3.49
C LEU A 86 -14.19 10.30 -2.21
N MET A 87 -14.85 9.14 -2.37
CA MET A 87 -15.32 8.31 -1.27
C MET A 87 -14.75 6.91 -1.43
N ALA A 88 -14.13 6.40 -0.36
CA ALA A 88 -13.80 5.00 -0.20
C ALA A 88 -14.38 4.54 1.14
N SER A 89 -15.03 3.37 1.18
CA SER A 89 -15.46 2.80 2.46
C SER A 89 -14.23 2.27 3.20
N GLU A 90 -14.29 2.29 4.54
CA GLU A 90 -13.23 1.71 5.38
C GLU A 90 -13.04 0.22 5.07
N ASP A 91 -14.12 -0.51 4.83
CA ASP A 91 -14.08 -1.94 4.49
C ASP A 91 -13.35 -2.19 3.18
N THR A 92 -13.63 -1.42 2.12
CA THR A 92 -12.92 -1.58 0.84
C THR A 92 -11.43 -1.28 0.96
N VAL A 93 -11.05 -0.25 1.74
CA VAL A 93 -9.62 0.06 1.96
C VAL A 93 -8.95 -1.02 2.80
N ARG A 94 -9.64 -1.53 3.83
CA ARG A 94 -9.17 -2.65 4.65
C ARG A 94 -8.95 -3.91 3.81
N ASP A 95 -9.92 -4.28 3.00
CA ASP A 95 -9.84 -5.45 2.11
C ASP A 95 -8.65 -5.34 1.16
N GLU A 96 -8.39 -4.13 0.64
CA GLU A 96 -7.26 -3.89 -0.25
C GLU A 96 -5.91 -4.06 0.48
N PHE A 97 -5.78 -3.51 1.69
CA PHE A 97 -4.60 -3.71 2.53
C PHE A 97 -4.40 -5.19 2.89
N CYS A 98 -5.47 -5.91 3.21
CA CYS A 98 -5.44 -7.34 3.48
C CYS A 98 -4.98 -8.13 2.25
N LYS A 99 -5.48 -7.82 1.05
CA LYS A 99 -5.05 -8.50 -0.19
C LYS A 99 -3.55 -8.31 -0.45
N ILE A 100 -3.02 -7.10 -0.32
CA ILE A 100 -1.58 -6.85 -0.50
C ILE A 100 -0.78 -7.63 0.55
N THR A 101 -1.21 -7.58 1.81
CA THR A 101 -0.55 -8.29 2.91
C THR A 101 -0.57 -9.81 2.70
N ASN A 102 -1.69 -10.37 2.27
CA ASN A 102 -1.83 -11.81 1.99
C ASN A 102 -0.93 -12.25 0.83
N GLU A 103 -0.86 -11.48 -0.25
CA GLU A 103 0.07 -11.77 -1.36
C GLU A 103 1.54 -11.72 -0.90
N VAL A 104 1.88 -10.79 0.00
CA VAL A 104 3.21 -10.73 0.63
C VAL A 104 3.46 -11.97 1.48
N LEU A 105 2.47 -12.42 2.25
CA LEU A 105 2.55 -13.66 3.04
C LEU A 105 2.58 -14.91 2.16
N GLY A 106 2.03 -14.85 0.94
CA GLY A 106 1.82 -16.01 0.07
C GLY A 106 0.59 -16.83 0.44
N LEU A 107 -0.45 -16.16 0.94
CA LEU A 107 -1.76 -16.71 1.28
C LEU A 107 -2.77 -16.51 0.14
#